data_AF-A4BRT8-F1
#
_entry.id   AF-A4BRT8-F1
#
_cell.length_a   1.000
_cell.length_b   1.000
_cell.length_c   1.000
_cell.angle_alpha   90.00
_cell.angle_beta   90.00
_cell.angle_gamma   90.00
#
_symmetry.space_group_name_H-M   'P 1'
#
loop_
_entity.id
_entity.type
_entity.pdbx_description
1 polymer ?
#
loop_
_entity_poly.entity_id
_entity_poly.type
_entity_poly.pdbx_seq_one_letter_code
_entity_poly.pdbx_strand_id
1 'polypeptide(L)'
;MKETLVAESAAAEAVISDPYDESLLDRARMQWQFGDWENLVQLDRDLLKNHPDRAKLALLVACAWQQMENHVAARHFVQLAFGWGCDRKLIAQLLVAGVYNTLGRAATLSGEENRALDHFRSSVGGVSGDSKLACQARTVREITRLDLLSHAGKVIEQSIGAIALSANASQQTGNQAAPAVSTPEQGMDELVDCCVNGDDVHALVDEQLDSGQLTEPRKFEFFCLLSDRFLARNDNITALHFLMSARDFVRNDDDDNALLLLRKLNKLGCRTEALDLLVERSLSDARLSLEERTALQSTYEQSQVSVRTQGEHGHELLLAYLKSQMPRLREQLEERQAVLIEIGTTRENVPGQGSTRKLAEHCKAAGIHFITVDMDPHNAREAAKLFQKLGVQYKAVTCKGENFLREYDGPMDFVFLDAYDFDHGKHSERRQSRYNKFLGAPIDETECHRMHLDCAQSVARKLSPFGVICIDDTWLDDGLWCAKGTLAMPYLMENDFELVDVRNRAALLRRRK
;
A
#
# COMPACT_ATOMS: atom_id res chain seq x y z
N MET A 1 29.14 53.62 -51.48
CA MET A 1 27.76 54.14 -51.33
C MET A 1 26.85 52.94 -51.46
N LYS A 2 26.44 52.39 -50.31
CA LYS A 2 25.03 52.36 -49.83
C LYS A 2 24.19 51.34 -50.62
N GLU A 3 23.42 50.42 -50.07
CA GLU A 3 22.95 50.03 -48.73
C GLU A 3 22.27 48.66 -49.04
N THR A 4 22.65 47.55 -48.41
CA THR A 4 21.97 46.92 -47.25
C THR A 4 20.46 46.70 -47.42
N LEU A 5 20.03 45.49 -47.02
CA LEU A 5 18.71 45.01 -46.58
C LEU A 5 17.96 44.15 -47.63
N VAL A 6 17.34 43.02 -47.31
CA VAL A 6 17.22 42.18 -46.09
C VAL A 6 16.79 40.80 -46.60
N ALA A 7 17.46 39.74 -46.14
CA ALA A 7 16.90 38.41 -46.16
C ALA A 7 15.96 38.32 -44.94
N GLU A 8 14.65 38.25 -45.19
CA GLU A 8 13.66 38.00 -44.14
C GLU A 8 13.84 36.56 -43.62
N SER A 9 14.51 36.49 -42.49
CA SER A 9 14.50 35.36 -41.57
C SER A 9 13.08 35.15 -41.06
N ALA A 10 12.41 34.11 -41.55
CA ALA A 10 11.28 33.49 -40.84
C ALA A 10 11.83 32.76 -39.60
N ALA A 11 12.15 33.53 -38.57
CA ALA A 11 12.28 33.01 -37.22
C ALA A 11 10.85 32.73 -36.75
N ALA A 12 10.45 31.46 -36.80
CA ALA A 12 9.36 30.99 -35.97
C ALA A 12 9.77 31.29 -34.52
N GLU A 13 9.10 32.27 -33.89
CA GLU A 13 9.13 32.43 -32.44
C GLU A 13 8.66 31.11 -31.84
N ALA A 14 9.61 30.27 -31.45
CA ALA A 14 9.37 29.21 -30.52
C ALA A 14 8.93 29.89 -29.23
N VAL A 15 7.62 29.92 -29.00
CA VAL A 15 7.03 30.27 -27.71
C VAL A 15 7.72 29.37 -26.69
N ILE A 16 8.61 29.96 -25.89
CA ILE A 16 9.19 29.31 -24.73
C ILE A 16 8.02 29.14 -23.75
N SER A 17 7.34 28.00 -23.86
CA SER A 17 6.36 27.55 -22.90
C SER A 17 7.10 27.36 -21.58
N ASP A 18 6.74 28.14 -20.56
CA ASP A 18 7.15 27.81 -19.20
C ASP A 18 6.77 26.32 -18.94
N PRO A 19 7.66 25.54 -18.31
CA PRO A 19 7.35 24.15 -17.98
C PRO A 19 6.12 24.13 -17.07
N TYR A 20 5.08 23.39 -17.47
CA TYR A 20 3.88 23.13 -16.67
C TYR A 20 3.73 21.63 -16.43
N ASP A 21 3.10 21.25 -15.32
CA ASP A 21 2.81 19.85 -14.99
C ASP A 21 1.64 19.34 -15.85
N GLU A 22 1.93 18.49 -16.84
CA GLU A 22 0.92 17.90 -17.74
C GLU A 22 -0.14 17.05 -17.00
N SER A 23 0.19 16.52 -15.82
CA SER A 23 -0.69 15.66 -15.01
C SER A 23 -1.62 16.45 -14.08
N LEU A 24 -1.41 17.76 -13.95
CA LEU A 24 -2.08 18.59 -12.94
C LEU A 24 -3.59 18.56 -13.07
N LEU A 25 -4.11 18.60 -14.30
CA LEU A 25 -5.56 18.56 -14.55
C LEU A 25 -6.19 17.24 -14.11
N ASP A 26 -5.56 16.11 -14.39
CA ASP A 26 -6.09 14.80 -14.05
C ASP A 26 -6.05 14.57 -12.53
N ARG A 27 -4.96 15.00 -11.88
CA ARG A 27 -4.85 15.02 -10.42
C ARG A 27 -5.92 15.91 -9.77
N ALA A 28 -6.10 17.14 -10.27
CA ALA A 28 -7.11 18.06 -9.75
C ALA A 28 -8.54 17.53 -9.96
N ARG A 29 -8.83 16.88 -11.09
CA ARG A 29 -10.14 16.23 -11.32
C ARG A 29 -10.39 15.10 -10.34
N MET A 30 -9.37 14.28 -10.11
CA MET A 30 -9.43 13.18 -9.15
C MET A 30 -9.69 13.74 -7.75
N GLN A 31 -8.89 14.70 -7.30
CA GLN A 31 -9.09 15.40 -6.03
C GLN A 31 -10.51 15.98 -5.91
N TRP A 32 -11.03 16.59 -6.98
CA TRP A 32 -12.39 17.10 -6.99
C TRP A 32 -13.39 15.97 -6.83
N GLN A 33 -13.33 14.90 -7.61
CA GLN A 33 -14.23 13.75 -7.51
C GLN A 33 -14.25 13.16 -6.10
N PHE A 34 -13.07 12.99 -5.50
CA PHE A 34 -12.89 12.41 -4.16
C PHE A 34 -13.14 13.37 -3.00
N GLY A 35 -13.46 14.63 -3.27
CA GLY A 35 -13.77 15.62 -2.24
C GLY A 35 -12.55 16.16 -1.47
N ASP A 36 -11.38 16.12 -2.11
CA ASP A 36 -10.10 16.59 -1.60
C ASP A 36 -9.92 18.10 -1.75
N TRP A 37 -10.79 18.83 -1.06
CA TRP A 37 -10.90 20.29 -1.16
C TRP A 37 -9.62 20.99 -0.68
N GLU A 38 -9.02 20.49 0.39
CA GLU A 38 -7.87 21.10 1.04
C GLU A 38 -6.65 21.17 0.11
N ASN A 39 -6.44 20.12 -0.69
CA ASN A 39 -5.35 20.11 -1.67
C ASN A 39 -5.70 20.93 -2.93
N LEU A 40 -6.97 20.96 -3.34
CA LEU A 40 -7.38 21.77 -4.50
C LEU A 40 -7.24 23.27 -4.24
N VAL A 41 -7.53 23.75 -3.04
CA VAL A 41 -7.43 25.19 -2.73
C VAL A 41 -5.99 25.69 -2.64
N GLN A 42 -5.00 24.79 -2.58
CA GLN A 42 -3.58 25.15 -2.63
C GLN A 42 -3.12 25.55 -4.04
N LEU A 43 -3.90 25.24 -5.09
CA LEU A 43 -3.59 25.65 -6.46
C LEU A 43 -3.90 27.14 -6.63
N ASP A 44 -2.86 27.98 -6.65
CA ASP A 44 -3.01 29.42 -6.78
C ASP A 44 -3.03 29.90 -8.25
N ARG A 45 -3.33 31.19 -8.45
CA ARG A 45 -3.41 31.78 -9.79
C ARG A 45 -2.08 31.73 -10.54
N ASP A 46 -0.96 31.88 -9.85
CA ASP A 46 0.35 31.98 -10.47
C ASP A 46 0.83 30.63 -11.01
N LEU A 47 0.48 29.55 -10.32
CA LEU A 47 0.67 28.18 -10.79
C LEU A 47 -0.18 27.88 -12.04
N LEU A 48 -1.43 28.37 -12.06
CA LEU A 48 -2.38 28.03 -13.12
C LEU A 48 -2.18 28.83 -14.42
N LYS A 49 -1.70 30.07 -14.36
CA LYS A 49 -1.76 31.01 -15.51
C LYS A 49 -1.10 30.49 -16.79
N ASN A 50 -0.08 29.64 -16.67
CA ASN A 50 0.69 29.10 -17.79
C ASN A 50 0.19 27.73 -18.29
N HIS A 51 -0.73 27.09 -17.57
CA HIS A 51 -1.21 25.75 -17.93
C HIS A 51 -2.22 25.80 -19.10
N PRO A 52 -2.17 24.87 -20.09
CA PRO A 52 -3.11 24.85 -21.21
C PRO A 52 -4.58 24.71 -20.75
N ASP A 53 -4.85 23.86 -19.77
CA ASP A 53 -6.18 23.68 -19.15
C ASP A 53 -6.48 24.60 -17.96
N ARG A 54 -5.79 25.74 -17.82
CA ARG A 54 -5.95 26.70 -16.70
C ARG A 54 -7.40 27.07 -16.38
N ALA A 55 -8.25 27.16 -17.40
CA ALA A 55 -9.65 27.49 -17.26
C ALA A 55 -10.45 26.41 -16.49
N LYS A 56 -10.16 25.13 -16.74
CA LYS A 56 -10.78 24.00 -16.04
C LYS A 56 -10.22 23.86 -14.63
N LEU A 57 -8.90 24.03 -14.47
CA LEU A 57 -8.25 24.01 -13.16
C LEU A 57 -8.82 25.10 -12.24
N ALA A 58 -8.93 26.33 -12.72
CA ALA A 58 -9.55 27.42 -11.96
C ALA A 58 -11.00 27.10 -11.54
N LEU A 59 -11.77 26.40 -12.39
CA LEU A 59 -13.12 25.99 -12.05
C LEU A 59 -13.14 24.93 -10.93
N LEU A 60 -12.23 23.95 -10.95
CA LEU A 60 -12.13 22.95 -9.88
C LEU A 60 -11.72 23.58 -8.54
N VAL A 61 -10.80 24.53 -8.57
CA VAL A 61 -10.41 25.34 -7.40
C VAL A 61 -11.58 26.16 -6.88
N ALA A 62 -12.36 26.77 -7.78
CA ALA A 62 -13.58 27.50 -7.40
C ALA A 62 -14.59 26.61 -6.67
N CYS A 63 -14.81 25.39 -7.15
CA CYS A 63 -15.68 24.41 -6.51
C CYS A 63 -15.15 23.99 -5.14
N ALA A 64 -13.83 23.80 -4.97
CA ALA A 64 -13.25 23.47 -3.68
C ALA A 64 -13.48 24.61 -2.66
N TRP A 65 -13.23 25.87 -3.05
CA TRP A 65 -13.54 27.03 -2.21
C TRP A 65 -15.03 27.16 -1.88
N GLN A 66 -15.92 26.78 -2.79
CA GLN A 66 -17.36 26.73 -2.52
C GLN A 66 -17.69 25.71 -1.43
N GLN A 67 -17.06 24.53 -1.44
CA GLN A 67 -17.28 23.48 -0.44
C GLN A 67 -16.63 23.80 0.92
N MET A 68 -15.59 24.63 0.92
CA MET A 68 -14.95 25.16 2.14
C MET A 68 -15.58 26.48 2.62
N GLU A 69 -16.77 26.83 2.13
CA GLU A 69 -17.55 27.99 2.58
C GLU A 69 -16.89 29.36 2.32
N ASN A 70 -15.81 29.41 1.53
CA ASN A 70 -15.15 30.65 1.12
C ASN A 70 -15.73 31.17 -0.21
N HIS A 71 -16.92 31.77 -0.12
CA HIS A 71 -17.64 32.26 -1.29
C HIS A 71 -17.00 33.45 -2.02
N VAL A 72 -16.05 34.14 -1.37
CA VAL A 72 -15.28 35.23 -1.98
C VAL A 72 -14.23 34.65 -2.92
N ALA A 73 -13.42 33.70 -2.43
CA ALA A 73 -12.44 32.99 -3.24
C ALA A 73 -13.11 32.18 -4.36
N ALA A 74 -14.22 31.50 -4.07
CA ALA A 74 -14.98 30.77 -5.09
C ALA A 74 -15.42 31.68 -6.25
N ARG A 75 -15.98 32.86 -5.96
CA ARG A 75 -16.37 33.83 -7.00
C ARG A 75 -15.17 34.34 -7.80
N HIS A 76 -14.05 34.58 -7.15
CA HIS A 76 -12.82 35.01 -7.82
C HIS A 76 -12.35 33.95 -8.83
N PHE A 77 -12.29 32.69 -8.43
CA PHE A 77 -11.86 31.60 -9.31
C PHE A 77 -12.88 31.25 -10.41
N VAL A 78 -14.19 31.42 -10.18
CA VAL A 78 -15.20 31.34 -11.26
C VAL A 78 -14.96 32.42 -12.30
N GLN A 79 -14.67 33.65 -11.89
CA GLN A 79 -14.35 34.74 -12.81
C GLN A 79 -13.07 34.47 -13.60
N LEU A 80 -12.04 33.87 -12.96
CA LEU A 80 -10.83 33.42 -13.64
C LEU A 80 -11.12 32.31 -14.66
N ALA A 81 -11.86 31.27 -14.27
CA ALA A 81 -12.24 30.19 -15.17
C ALA A 81 -13.00 30.71 -16.40
N PHE A 82 -13.95 31.62 -16.18
CA PHE A 82 -14.71 32.26 -17.24
C PHE A 82 -13.82 33.14 -18.13
N GLY A 83 -12.99 34.00 -17.53
CA GLY A 83 -12.07 34.88 -18.25
C GLY A 83 -11.00 34.13 -19.06
N TRP A 84 -10.64 32.92 -18.62
CA TRP A 84 -9.74 32.01 -19.33
C TRP A 84 -10.43 31.10 -20.36
N GLY A 85 -11.74 31.29 -20.59
CA GLY A 85 -12.47 30.61 -21.67
C GLY A 85 -13.09 29.27 -21.29
N CYS A 86 -13.34 29.01 -20.00
CA CYS A 86 -14.10 27.82 -19.59
C CYS A 86 -15.54 27.90 -20.10
N ASP A 87 -16.08 26.77 -20.56
CA ASP A 87 -17.43 26.70 -21.09
C ASP A 87 -18.49 27.00 -20.01
N ARG A 88 -19.47 27.85 -20.35
CA ARG A 88 -20.50 28.30 -19.39
C ARG A 88 -21.36 27.15 -18.87
N LYS A 89 -21.62 26.14 -19.71
CA LYS A 89 -22.40 24.96 -19.32
C LYS A 89 -21.59 24.10 -18.36
N LEU A 90 -20.30 23.91 -18.59
CA LEU A 90 -19.40 23.22 -17.65
C LEU A 90 -19.30 23.94 -16.29
N ILE A 91 -19.16 25.27 -16.30
CA ILE A 91 -19.18 26.09 -15.06
C ILE A 91 -20.48 25.85 -14.29
N ALA A 92 -21.62 25.97 -14.96
CA ALA A 92 -22.92 25.75 -14.32
C ALA A 92 -23.06 24.32 -13.77
N GLN A 93 -22.64 23.31 -14.53
CA GLN A 93 -22.70 21.91 -14.13
C GLN A 93 -21.89 21.65 -12.85
N LEU A 94 -20.64 22.10 -12.78
CA LEU A 94 -19.78 21.84 -11.63
C LEU A 94 -20.21 22.62 -10.38
N LEU A 95 -20.73 23.84 -10.53
CA LEU A 95 -21.30 24.60 -9.40
C LEU A 95 -22.59 23.95 -8.86
N VAL A 96 -23.46 23.45 -9.75
CA VAL A 96 -24.67 22.70 -9.38
C VAL A 96 -24.31 21.36 -8.71
N ALA A 97 -23.27 20.67 -9.18
CA ALA A 97 -22.75 19.49 -8.52
C ALA A 97 -22.31 19.80 -7.07
N GLY A 98 -21.71 20.98 -6.84
CA GLY A 98 -21.42 21.48 -5.50
C GLY A 98 -22.66 21.68 -4.62
N VAL A 99 -23.79 22.12 -5.18
CA VAL A 99 -25.07 22.25 -4.45
C VAL A 99 -25.60 20.87 -4.05
N TYR A 100 -25.53 19.89 -4.94
CA TYR A 100 -25.89 18.51 -4.62
C TYR A 100 -25.03 17.91 -3.50
N ASN A 101 -23.74 18.27 -3.41
CA ASN A 101 -22.89 17.85 -2.29
C ASN A 101 -23.42 18.40 -0.95
N THR A 102 -23.78 19.68 -0.92
CA THR A 102 -24.36 20.33 0.26
C THR A 102 -25.72 19.72 0.64
N LEU A 103 -26.58 19.44 -0.34
CA LEU A 103 -27.87 18.76 -0.11
C LEU A 103 -27.68 17.34 0.42
N GLY A 104 -26.65 16.63 -0.05
CA GLY A 104 -26.26 15.31 0.47
C GLY A 104 -25.89 15.39 1.95
N ARG A 105 -25.02 16.34 2.34
CA ARG A 105 -24.65 16.59 3.74
C ARG A 105 -25.87 16.93 4.61
N ALA A 106 -26.76 17.79 4.13
CA ALA A 106 -27.98 18.17 4.85
C ALA A 106 -28.96 16.99 5.04
N ALA A 107 -29.15 16.17 4.00
CA ALA A 107 -29.96 14.96 4.08
C ALA A 107 -29.35 13.93 5.04
N THR A 108 -28.02 13.76 5.06
CA THR A 108 -27.32 12.92 6.04
C THR A 108 -27.58 13.38 7.47
N LEU A 109 -27.43 14.68 7.75
CA LEU A 109 -27.71 15.26 9.08
C LEU A 109 -29.18 15.09 9.50
N SER A 110 -30.08 14.98 8.53
CA SER A 110 -31.52 14.81 8.75
C SER A 110 -31.94 13.33 8.84
N GLY A 111 -31.00 12.38 8.72
CA GLY A 111 -31.27 10.94 8.73
C GLY A 111 -31.95 10.41 7.46
N GLU A 112 -31.98 11.18 6.37
CA GLU A 112 -32.62 10.82 5.11
C GLU A 112 -31.63 10.10 4.17
N GLU A 113 -31.22 8.89 4.56
CA GLU A 113 -30.11 8.14 3.93
C GLU A 113 -30.23 7.98 2.40
N ASN A 114 -31.41 7.58 1.91
CA ASN A 114 -31.63 7.39 0.46
C ASN A 114 -31.52 8.72 -0.32
N ARG A 115 -32.05 9.81 0.24
CA ARG A 115 -31.96 11.13 -0.39
C ARG A 115 -30.53 11.66 -0.37
N ALA A 116 -29.79 11.40 0.70
CA ALA A 116 -28.37 11.74 0.78
C ALA A 116 -27.57 11.06 -0.33
N LEU A 117 -27.79 9.76 -0.55
CA LEU A 117 -27.13 8.98 -1.61
C LEU A 117 -27.45 9.52 -3.02
N ASP A 118 -28.71 9.84 -3.31
CA ASP A 118 -29.08 10.40 -4.62
C ASP A 118 -28.45 11.78 -4.86
N HIS A 119 -28.36 12.59 -3.81
CA HIS A 119 -27.66 13.87 -3.84
C HIS A 119 -26.14 13.70 -4.05
N PHE A 120 -25.47 12.78 -3.35
CA PHE A 120 -24.05 12.52 -3.58
C PHE A 120 -23.76 11.93 -4.96
N ARG A 121 -24.65 11.09 -5.50
CA ARG A 121 -24.53 10.59 -6.88
C ARG A 121 -24.60 11.73 -7.89
N SER A 122 -25.48 12.70 -7.64
CA SER A 122 -25.63 13.88 -8.49
C SER A 122 -24.46 14.87 -8.32
N SER A 123 -23.77 14.85 -7.18
CA SER A 123 -22.64 15.76 -6.89
C SER A 123 -21.32 15.36 -7.55
N VAL A 124 -21.22 14.14 -8.06
CA VAL A 124 -20.06 13.64 -8.84
C VAL A 124 -20.36 13.57 -10.34
N GLY A 125 -21.60 13.89 -10.74
CA GLY A 125 -22.02 13.94 -12.14
C GLY A 125 -21.45 15.15 -12.87
N GLY A 126 -20.80 14.92 -14.02
CA GLY A 126 -20.24 16.00 -14.87
C GLY A 126 -18.76 15.87 -15.21
N VAL A 127 -18.05 14.88 -14.65
CA VAL A 127 -16.63 14.62 -14.93
C VAL A 127 -16.46 13.16 -15.37
N SER A 128 -15.61 12.90 -16.37
CA SER A 128 -15.29 11.54 -16.86
C SER A 128 -14.67 10.66 -15.76
N GLY A 129 -15.10 9.40 -15.66
CA GLY A 129 -14.58 8.43 -14.68
C GLY A 129 -15.67 7.47 -14.15
N ASP A 130 -15.30 6.58 -13.22
CA ASP A 130 -16.26 5.69 -12.55
C ASP A 130 -17.11 6.48 -11.54
N SER A 131 -18.32 6.85 -11.97
CA SER A 131 -19.26 7.62 -11.16
C SER A 131 -19.74 6.90 -9.91
N LYS A 132 -19.70 5.55 -9.87
CA LYS A 132 -20.06 4.78 -8.67
C LYS A 132 -18.95 4.90 -7.63
N LEU A 133 -17.70 4.71 -8.03
CA LEU A 133 -16.55 4.83 -7.13
C LEU A 133 -16.42 6.25 -6.58
N ALA A 134 -16.53 7.26 -7.45
CA ALA A 134 -16.48 8.67 -7.04
C ALA A 134 -17.62 9.02 -6.07
N CYS A 135 -18.84 8.55 -6.33
CA CYS A 135 -20.00 8.75 -5.44
C CYS A 135 -19.75 8.12 -4.07
N GLN A 136 -19.22 6.90 -4.02
CA GLN A 136 -18.94 6.20 -2.77
C GLN A 136 -17.89 6.92 -1.95
N ALA A 137 -16.76 7.26 -2.57
CA ALA A 137 -15.68 7.94 -1.86
C ALA A 137 -16.10 9.35 -1.41
N ARG A 138 -16.89 10.07 -2.21
CA ARG A 138 -17.48 11.35 -1.81
C ARG A 138 -18.39 11.19 -0.60
N THR A 139 -19.30 10.22 -0.64
CA THR A 139 -20.25 9.94 0.44
C THR A 139 -19.51 9.64 1.75
N VAL A 140 -18.50 8.76 1.70
CA VAL A 140 -17.70 8.42 2.88
C VAL A 140 -17.00 9.65 3.44
N ARG A 141 -16.28 10.41 2.59
CA ARG A 141 -15.51 11.57 3.04
C ARG A 141 -16.39 12.66 3.65
N GLU A 142 -17.55 12.94 3.05
CA GLU A 142 -18.47 13.95 3.56
C GLU A 142 -19.19 13.49 4.85
N ILE A 143 -19.53 12.21 4.99
CA ILE A 143 -20.09 11.67 6.25
C ILE A 143 -19.04 11.71 7.37
N THR A 144 -17.78 11.38 7.07
CA THR A 144 -16.67 11.50 8.02
C THR A 144 -16.48 12.95 8.48
N ARG A 145 -16.55 13.94 7.58
CA ARG A 145 -16.49 15.36 7.93
C ARG A 145 -17.66 15.86 8.78
N LEU A 146 -18.74 15.10 8.87
CA LEU A 146 -19.90 15.40 9.72
C LEU A 146 -19.85 14.67 11.07
N ASP A 147 -18.75 13.96 11.38
CA ASP A 147 -18.57 13.15 12.60
C ASP A 147 -19.64 12.05 12.80
N LEU A 148 -20.33 11.62 11.72
CA LEU A 148 -21.40 10.62 11.75
C LEU A 148 -20.92 9.20 11.38
N LEU A 149 -19.80 8.77 11.96
CA LEU A 149 -19.12 7.50 11.63
C LEU A 149 -20.03 6.25 11.74
N SER A 150 -21.04 6.26 12.64
CA SER A 150 -22.00 5.16 12.79
C SER A 150 -22.99 5.01 11.62
N HIS A 151 -23.22 6.06 10.83
CA HIS A 151 -24.10 6.04 9.66
C HIS A 151 -23.35 5.66 8.37
N ALA A 152 -22.03 5.89 8.31
CA ALA A 152 -21.20 5.46 7.18
C ALA A 152 -21.24 3.93 6.97
N GLY A 153 -21.31 3.14 8.06
CA GLY A 153 -21.44 1.69 7.99
C GLY A 153 -22.75 1.19 7.37
N LYS A 154 -23.89 1.82 7.71
CA LYS A 154 -25.22 1.43 7.20
C LYS A 154 -25.41 1.74 5.72
N VAL A 155 -24.87 2.87 5.25
CA VAL A 155 -24.91 3.28 3.84
C VAL A 155 -24.09 2.32 2.95
N ILE A 156 -23.03 1.74 3.51
CA ILE A 156 -22.21 0.70 2.86
C ILE A 156 -22.95 -0.65 2.82
N GLU A 157 -23.71 -1.01 3.86
CA GLU A 157 -24.52 -2.23 3.91
C GLU A 157 -25.72 -2.20 2.94
N GLN A 158 -26.46 -1.08 2.87
CA GLN A 158 -27.63 -0.91 1.98
C GLN A 158 -27.27 -1.01 0.49
N SER A 159 -26.03 -0.68 0.13
CA SER A 159 -25.53 -0.76 -1.25
C SER A 159 -25.17 -2.19 -1.70
N ILE A 160 -25.03 -3.13 -0.77
CA ILE A 160 -24.60 -4.53 -1.02
C ILE A 160 -25.77 -5.52 -0.84
N GLY A 161 -26.81 -5.16 -0.09
CA GLY A 161 -27.88 -6.06 0.36
C GLY A 161 -28.91 -6.58 -0.66
N ALA A 162 -28.81 -6.29 -1.97
CA ALA A 162 -29.84 -6.69 -2.93
C ALA A 162 -29.61 -8.05 -3.63
N ILE A 163 -28.53 -8.79 -3.34
CA ILE A 163 -28.18 -10.00 -4.11
C ILE A 163 -28.35 -11.34 -3.37
N ALA A 164 -28.51 -11.39 -2.04
CA ALA A 164 -28.51 -12.70 -1.38
C ALA A 164 -29.31 -12.77 -0.07
N LEU A 165 -30.65 -12.83 -0.17
CA LEU A 165 -31.49 -13.36 0.92
C LEU A 165 -32.67 -14.17 0.34
N SER A 166 -32.38 -15.41 -0.07
CA SER A 166 -33.39 -16.48 -0.12
C SER A 166 -32.72 -17.85 0.01
N ALA A 167 -32.51 -18.31 1.25
CA ALA A 167 -32.55 -19.74 1.61
C ALA A 167 -32.29 -19.94 3.12
N ASN A 168 -33.38 -20.25 3.82
CA ASN A 168 -33.53 -21.22 4.90
C ASN A 168 -32.55 -21.23 6.08
N ALA A 169 -33.04 -20.66 7.19
CA ALA A 169 -32.71 -21.10 8.53
C ALA A 169 -33.72 -22.16 9.00
N SER A 170 -33.25 -23.29 9.55
CA SER A 170 -34.02 -24.18 10.43
C SER A 170 -33.11 -25.11 11.25
N GLN A 171 -33.25 -25.00 12.58
CA GLN A 171 -33.04 -26.01 13.66
C GLN A 171 -31.59 -26.34 14.08
N GLN A 172 -31.12 -25.96 15.29
CA GLN A 172 -31.30 -26.58 16.64
C GLN A 172 -30.73 -28.03 16.69
N THR A 173 -29.93 -28.52 17.65
CA THR A 173 -29.56 -28.17 19.05
C THR A 173 -28.52 -29.21 19.54
N GLY A 174 -27.67 -28.87 20.53
CA GLY A 174 -27.46 -29.74 21.70
C GLY A 174 -26.10 -30.45 21.93
N ASN A 175 -25.27 -29.83 22.79
CA ASN A 175 -24.64 -30.37 24.01
C ASN A 175 -23.93 -31.76 24.02
N GLN A 176 -22.66 -31.81 24.45
CA GLN A 176 -22.23 -32.31 25.78
C GLN A 176 -20.69 -32.32 25.94
N ALA A 177 -20.22 -31.92 27.13
CA ALA A 177 -18.83 -31.95 27.59
C ALA A 177 -18.69 -32.89 28.80
N ALA A 178 -17.51 -33.51 28.98
CA ALA A 178 -16.92 -33.96 30.27
C ALA A 178 -15.44 -34.44 30.05
N PRO A 179 -14.57 -34.65 31.07
CA PRO A 179 -13.64 -33.62 31.56
C PRO A 179 -12.17 -34.05 31.82
N ALA A 180 -11.31 -33.02 31.96
CA ALA A 180 -10.17 -32.78 32.88
C ALA A 180 -8.89 -33.67 32.91
N VAL A 181 -7.72 -33.02 32.78
CA VAL A 181 -6.60 -33.06 33.76
C VAL A 181 -5.87 -31.70 33.76
N SER A 182 -5.61 -31.16 34.95
CA SER A 182 -5.21 -29.79 35.29
C SER A 182 -3.69 -29.57 35.44
N THR A 183 -3.16 -28.58 34.74
CA THR A 183 -2.30 -27.54 35.33
C THR A 183 -3.13 -26.25 35.40
N PRO A 184 -2.80 -25.22 36.20
CA PRO A 184 -3.56 -23.98 36.15
C PRO A 184 -3.32 -23.36 34.76
N GLU A 185 -4.19 -23.68 33.81
CA GLU A 185 -4.24 -23.02 32.52
C GLU A 185 -4.49 -21.55 32.82
N GLN A 186 -3.48 -20.71 32.62
CA GLN A 186 -3.75 -19.29 32.44
C GLN A 186 -4.82 -19.19 31.34
N GLY A 187 -5.88 -18.44 31.64
CA GLY A 187 -6.96 -18.26 30.68
C GLY A 187 -6.39 -17.67 29.39
N MET A 188 -6.93 -18.05 28.23
CA MET A 188 -6.45 -17.51 26.95
C MET A 188 -6.48 -15.97 26.95
N ASP A 189 -7.50 -15.37 27.56
CA ASP A 189 -7.59 -13.93 27.76
C ASP A 189 -6.43 -13.36 28.61
N GLU A 190 -6.00 -14.05 29.67
CA GLU A 190 -4.89 -13.60 30.52
C GLU A 190 -3.56 -13.64 29.77
N LEU A 191 -3.33 -14.69 28.96
CA LEU A 191 -2.15 -14.80 28.11
C LEU A 191 -2.10 -13.67 27.07
N VAL A 192 -3.24 -13.41 26.42
CA VAL A 192 -3.36 -12.34 25.43
C VAL A 192 -3.18 -10.97 26.09
N ASP A 193 -3.82 -10.72 27.22
CA ASP A 193 -3.70 -9.45 27.94
C ASP A 193 -2.26 -9.24 28.47
N CYS A 194 -1.57 -10.30 28.86
CA CYS A 194 -0.14 -10.23 29.19
C CYS A 194 0.71 -9.79 28.00
N CYS A 195 0.48 -10.38 26.81
CA CYS A 195 1.20 -10.01 25.59
C CYS A 195 0.88 -8.57 25.16
N VAL A 196 -0.39 -8.17 25.17
CA VAL A 196 -0.88 -6.88 24.66
C VAL A 196 -0.50 -5.71 25.57
N ASN A 197 -0.33 -5.96 26.87
CA ASN A 197 0.09 -4.95 27.85
C ASN A 197 1.60 -4.92 28.11
N GLY A 198 2.35 -5.88 27.57
CA GLY A 198 3.79 -5.91 27.73
C GLY A 198 4.53 -4.93 26.81
N ASP A 199 5.75 -4.58 27.19
CA ASP A 199 6.59 -3.61 26.46
C ASP A 199 7.00 -4.11 25.06
N ASP A 200 7.11 -5.42 24.88
CA ASP A 200 7.42 -6.05 23.59
C ASP A 200 6.44 -7.18 23.28
N VAL A 201 5.35 -6.81 22.61
CA VAL A 201 4.28 -7.72 22.19
C VAL A 201 4.81 -8.87 21.34
N HIS A 202 5.74 -8.63 20.41
CA HIS A 202 6.25 -9.70 19.54
C HIS A 202 7.10 -10.69 20.32
N ALA A 203 7.99 -10.21 21.20
CA ALA A 203 8.81 -11.10 22.01
C ALA A 203 7.94 -11.97 22.92
N LEU A 204 6.91 -11.39 23.53
CA LEU A 204 5.97 -12.13 24.39
C LEU A 204 5.13 -13.11 23.59
N VAL A 205 4.62 -12.72 22.42
CA VAL A 205 3.90 -13.61 21.51
C VAL A 205 4.80 -14.77 21.07
N ASP A 206 6.03 -14.49 20.67
CA ASP A 206 7.00 -15.52 20.28
C ASP A 206 7.30 -16.47 21.44
N GLU A 207 7.49 -15.95 22.66
CA GLU A 207 7.68 -16.76 23.86
C GLU A 207 6.48 -17.69 24.11
N GLN A 208 5.25 -17.20 23.96
CA GLN A 208 4.06 -18.04 24.11
C GLN A 208 3.97 -19.13 23.04
N LEU A 209 4.32 -18.81 21.78
CA LEU A 209 4.31 -19.77 20.69
C LEU A 209 5.42 -20.83 20.83
N ASP A 210 6.60 -20.43 21.32
CA ASP A 210 7.77 -21.28 21.50
C ASP A 210 7.70 -22.10 22.81
N SER A 211 6.87 -21.70 23.77
CA SER A 211 6.69 -22.38 25.06
C SER A 211 6.22 -23.83 24.95
N GLY A 212 5.66 -24.21 23.80
CA GLY A 212 5.02 -25.51 23.58
C GLY A 212 3.67 -25.69 24.30
N GLN A 213 3.17 -24.66 24.99
CA GLN A 213 1.92 -24.71 25.75
C GLN A 213 0.68 -24.51 24.86
N LEU A 214 0.83 -23.82 23.72
CA LEU A 214 -0.25 -23.58 22.78
C LEU A 214 -0.31 -24.69 21.72
N THR A 215 -1.37 -25.49 21.74
CA THR A 215 -1.70 -26.42 20.65
C THR A 215 -2.11 -25.66 19.39
N GLU A 216 -2.04 -26.29 18.20
CA GLU A 216 -2.41 -25.63 16.93
C GLU A 216 -3.81 -24.97 16.94
N PRO A 217 -4.89 -25.62 17.44
CA PRO A 217 -6.18 -24.95 17.56
C PRO A 217 -6.17 -23.76 18.53
N ARG A 218 -5.38 -23.84 19.61
CA ARG A 218 -5.23 -22.75 20.57
C ARG A 218 -4.42 -21.58 20.00
N LYS A 219 -3.51 -21.82 19.06
CA LYS A 219 -2.80 -20.75 18.34
C LYS A 219 -3.76 -19.92 17.49
N PHE A 220 -4.71 -20.56 16.80
CA PHE A 220 -5.74 -19.85 16.03
C PHE A 220 -6.56 -18.90 16.94
N GLU A 221 -7.06 -19.42 18.07
CA GLU A 221 -7.82 -18.64 19.06
C GLU A 221 -6.98 -17.49 19.62
N PHE A 222 -5.74 -17.77 20.01
CA PHE A 222 -4.79 -16.80 20.54
C PHE A 222 -4.59 -15.61 19.57
N PHE A 223 -4.35 -15.88 18.29
CA PHE A 223 -4.20 -14.83 17.28
C PHE A 223 -5.51 -14.07 17.01
N CYS A 224 -6.66 -14.75 17.03
CA CYS A 224 -7.97 -14.10 16.90
C CYS A 224 -8.25 -13.12 18.04
N LEU A 225 -7.85 -13.46 19.27
CA LEU A 225 -8.01 -12.61 20.45
C LEU A 225 -7.02 -11.45 20.46
N LEU A 226 -5.76 -11.68 20.07
CA LEU A 226 -4.79 -10.60 19.84
C LEU A 226 -5.35 -9.58 18.84
N SER A 227 -5.89 -10.05 17.72
CA SER A 227 -6.54 -9.19 16.72
C SER A 227 -7.67 -8.35 17.33
N ASP A 228 -8.55 -8.96 18.13
CA ASP A 228 -9.66 -8.25 18.78
C ASP A 228 -9.18 -7.18 19.78
N ARG A 229 -8.12 -7.46 20.54
CA ARG A 229 -7.55 -6.50 21.50
C ARG A 229 -6.95 -5.28 20.81
N PHE A 230 -6.22 -5.48 19.71
CA PHE A 230 -5.67 -4.35 18.95
C PHE A 230 -6.73 -3.57 18.19
N LEU A 231 -7.76 -4.26 17.69
CA LEU A 231 -8.92 -3.60 17.09
C LEU A 231 -9.65 -2.70 18.11
N ALA A 232 -9.80 -3.17 19.36
CA ALA A 232 -10.38 -2.37 20.44
C ALA A 232 -9.55 -1.13 20.80
N ARG A 233 -8.25 -1.12 20.48
CA ARG A 233 -7.34 0.03 20.62
C ARG A 233 -7.27 0.91 19.36
N ASN A 234 -8.07 0.63 18.34
CA ASN A 234 -8.03 1.26 17.01
C ASN A 234 -6.70 1.06 16.25
N ASP A 235 -5.90 0.05 16.61
CA ASP A 235 -4.72 -0.35 15.84
C ASP A 235 -5.10 -1.42 14.81
N ASN A 236 -5.71 -0.95 13.72
CA ASN A 236 -6.23 -1.82 12.66
C ASN A 236 -5.14 -2.60 11.93
N ILE A 237 -3.92 -2.03 11.81
CA ILE A 237 -2.80 -2.68 11.10
C ILE A 237 -2.30 -3.86 11.93
N THR A 238 -2.05 -3.66 13.23
CA THR A 238 -1.65 -4.76 14.11
C THR A 238 -2.76 -5.78 14.27
N ALA A 239 -4.02 -5.35 14.34
CA ALA A 239 -5.16 -6.26 14.37
C ALA A 239 -5.22 -7.16 13.12
N LEU A 240 -5.03 -6.57 11.93
CA LEU A 240 -5.01 -7.31 10.67
C LEU A 240 -3.80 -8.26 10.59
N HIS A 241 -2.62 -7.81 11.02
CA HIS A 241 -1.44 -8.65 11.08
C HIS A 241 -1.70 -9.94 11.87
N PHE A 242 -2.22 -9.84 13.10
CA PHE A 242 -2.50 -11.03 13.89
C PHE A 242 -3.63 -11.87 13.29
N LEU A 243 -4.62 -11.25 12.65
CA LEU A 243 -5.66 -12.00 11.96
C LEU A 243 -5.11 -12.79 10.75
N MET A 244 -4.15 -12.23 10.03
CA MET A 244 -3.44 -12.92 8.96
C MET A 244 -2.51 -14.01 9.47
N SER A 245 -1.91 -13.83 10.64
CA SER A 245 -1.20 -14.91 11.33
C SER A 245 -2.15 -16.04 11.77
N ALA A 246 -3.39 -15.73 12.19
CA ALA A 246 -4.39 -16.74 12.52
C ALA A 246 -4.73 -17.64 11.32
N ARG A 247 -4.71 -17.11 10.10
CA ARG A 247 -4.98 -17.86 8.86
C ARG A 247 -4.09 -19.07 8.68
N ASP A 248 -2.82 -18.99 9.10
CA ASP A 248 -1.87 -20.10 9.01
C ASP A 248 -2.28 -21.33 9.83
N PHE A 249 -3.19 -21.17 10.78
CA PHE A 249 -3.68 -22.21 11.69
C PHE A 249 -5.07 -22.72 11.32
N VAL A 250 -5.69 -22.19 10.25
CA VAL A 250 -6.98 -22.68 9.75
C VAL A 250 -6.75 -23.94 8.92
N ARG A 251 -7.30 -25.07 9.38
CA ARG A 251 -7.24 -26.31 8.61
C ARG A 251 -8.25 -26.30 7.47
N ASN A 252 -7.91 -27.03 6.39
CA ASN A 252 -8.79 -27.18 5.23
C ASN A 252 -10.15 -27.81 5.56
N ASP A 253 -10.22 -28.64 6.61
CA ASP A 253 -11.42 -29.32 7.09
C ASP A 253 -12.18 -28.57 8.21
N ASP A 254 -11.69 -27.40 8.62
CA ASP A 254 -12.24 -26.63 9.74
C ASP A 254 -13.07 -25.43 9.25
N ASP A 255 -14.33 -25.71 8.91
CA ASP A 255 -15.26 -24.70 8.38
C ASP A 255 -15.61 -23.61 9.40
N ASP A 256 -15.66 -23.96 10.68
CA ASP A 256 -16.02 -23.02 11.75
C ASP A 256 -14.94 -21.94 11.92
N ASN A 257 -13.67 -22.33 12.02
CA ASN A 257 -12.56 -21.38 12.14
C ASN A 257 -12.40 -20.54 10.86
N ALA A 258 -12.61 -21.13 9.68
CA ALA A 258 -12.61 -20.37 8.44
C ALA A 258 -13.73 -19.34 8.37
N LEU A 259 -14.95 -19.70 8.78
CA LEU A 259 -16.07 -18.78 8.81
C LEU A 259 -15.86 -17.66 9.82
N LEU A 260 -15.27 -17.98 10.99
CA LEU A 260 -14.90 -16.98 11.98
C LEU A 260 -13.85 -16.00 11.44
N LEU A 261 -12.79 -16.51 10.80
CA LEU A 261 -11.75 -15.69 10.18
C LEU A 261 -12.33 -14.78 9.10
N LEU A 262 -13.20 -15.31 8.24
CA LEU A 262 -13.90 -14.56 7.20
C LEU A 262 -14.73 -13.41 7.77
N ARG A 263 -15.49 -13.66 8.85
CA ARG A 263 -16.28 -12.62 9.53
C ARG A 263 -15.39 -11.52 10.10
N LYS A 264 -14.26 -11.89 10.72
CA LYS A 264 -13.29 -10.94 11.27
C LYS A 264 -12.62 -10.10 10.17
N LEU A 265 -12.23 -10.71 9.06
CA LEU A 265 -11.65 -9.99 7.91
C LEU A 265 -12.63 -8.98 7.33
N ASN A 266 -13.89 -9.38 7.14
CA ASN A 266 -14.93 -8.46 6.69
C ASN A 266 -15.16 -7.29 7.66
N LYS A 267 -15.10 -7.53 8.97
CA LYS A 267 -15.23 -6.49 10.00
C LYS A 267 -14.08 -5.47 9.91
N LEU A 268 -12.88 -5.90 9.54
CA LEU A 268 -11.71 -5.04 9.30
C LEU A 268 -11.73 -4.36 7.91
N GLY A 269 -12.73 -4.64 7.07
CA GLY A 269 -12.81 -4.11 5.70
C GLY A 269 -11.93 -4.85 4.68
N CYS A 270 -11.29 -5.96 5.08
CA CYS A 270 -10.40 -6.79 4.27
C CYS A 270 -11.18 -7.80 3.40
N ARG A 271 -11.98 -7.26 2.46
CA ARG A 271 -12.91 -8.04 1.63
C ARG A 271 -12.19 -8.90 0.60
N THR A 272 -11.04 -8.44 0.09
CA THR A 272 -10.25 -9.18 -0.90
C THR A 272 -9.67 -10.44 -0.27
N GLU A 273 -9.17 -10.32 0.97
CA GLU A 273 -8.57 -11.40 1.74
C GLU A 273 -9.63 -12.41 2.18
N ALA A 274 -10.81 -11.91 2.55
CA ALA A 274 -11.97 -12.75 2.82
C ALA A 274 -12.39 -13.55 1.58
N LEU A 275 -12.33 -12.94 0.39
CA LEU A 275 -12.61 -13.63 -0.88
C LEU A 275 -11.51 -14.64 -1.23
N ASP A 276 -10.23 -14.28 -1.06
CA ASP A 276 -9.09 -15.20 -1.27
C ASP A 276 -9.28 -16.47 -0.43
N LEU A 277 -9.64 -16.33 0.85
CA LEU A 277 -9.91 -17.46 1.74
C LEU A 277 -11.06 -18.35 1.24
N LEU A 278 -12.14 -17.77 0.73
CA LEU A 278 -13.26 -18.53 0.17
C LEU A 278 -12.85 -19.32 -1.08
N VAL A 279 -12.07 -18.70 -1.95
CA VAL A 279 -11.60 -19.33 -3.18
C VAL A 279 -10.64 -20.46 -2.87
N GLU A 280 -9.66 -20.25 -2.00
CA GLU A 280 -8.72 -21.30 -1.58
C GLU A 280 -9.42 -22.51 -0.97
N ARG A 281 -10.45 -22.29 -0.14
CA ARG A 281 -11.26 -23.39 0.41
C ARG A 281 -12.05 -24.11 -0.67
N SER A 282 -12.67 -23.36 -1.58
CA SER A 282 -13.41 -23.94 -2.70
C SER A 282 -12.52 -24.78 -3.60
N LEU A 283 -11.28 -24.36 -3.83
CA LEU A 283 -10.29 -25.08 -4.63
C LEU A 283 -9.68 -26.29 -3.90
N SER A 284 -9.76 -26.31 -2.57
CA SER A 284 -9.33 -27.44 -1.75
C SER A 284 -10.36 -28.58 -1.74
N ASP A 285 -11.51 -28.40 -2.38
CA ASP A 285 -12.56 -29.42 -2.48
C ASP A 285 -12.04 -30.68 -3.21
N ALA A 286 -12.10 -31.81 -2.51
CA ALA A 286 -11.64 -33.11 -3.02
C ALA A 286 -12.36 -33.55 -4.29
N ARG A 287 -13.54 -33.00 -4.59
CA ARG A 287 -14.34 -33.30 -5.79
C ARG A 287 -13.77 -32.67 -7.06
N LEU A 288 -12.95 -31.63 -6.95
CA LEU A 288 -12.30 -31.01 -8.10
C LEU A 288 -11.06 -31.83 -8.50
N SER A 289 -10.94 -32.13 -9.80
CA SER A 289 -9.71 -32.68 -10.37
C SER A 289 -8.55 -31.68 -10.31
N LEU A 290 -7.31 -32.15 -10.41
CA LEU A 290 -6.12 -31.29 -10.40
C LEU A 290 -6.14 -30.27 -11.56
N GLU A 291 -6.62 -30.68 -12.72
CA GLU A 291 -6.74 -29.83 -13.91
C GLU A 291 -7.78 -28.72 -13.70
N GLU A 292 -8.96 -29.05 -13.17
CA GLU A 292 -9.99 -28.07 -12.81
C GLU A 292 -9.50 -27.06 -11.76
N ARG A 293 -8.80 -27.54 -10.72
CA ARG A 293 -8.22 -26.64 -9.70
C ARG A 293 -7.23 -25.66 -10.30
N THR A 294 -6.36 -26.16 -11.18
CA THR A 294 -5.32 -25.34 -11.82
C THR A 294 -5.95 -24.31 -12.76
N ALA A 295 -6.96 -24.70 -13.54
CA ALA A 295 -7.69 -23.80 -14.43
C ALA A 295 -8.44 -22.70 -13.66
N LEU A 296 -9.15 -23.06 -12.58
CA LEU A 296 -9.89 -22.11 -11.74
C LEU A 296 -8.94 -21.17 -10.98
N GLN A 297 -7.85 -21.71 -10.42
CA GLN A 297 -6.81 -20.91 -9.75
C GLN A 297 -6.21 -19.89 -10.73
N SER A 298 -5.81 -20.33 -11.93
CA SER A 298 -5.24 -19.43 -12.94
C SER A 298 -6.22 -18.35 -13.38
N THR A 299 -7.49 -18.69 -13.56
CA THR A 299 -8.54 -17.72 -13.92
C THR A 299 -8.76 -16.70 -12.80
N TYR A 300 -8.81 -17.16 -11.56
CA TYR A 300 -8.94 -16.29 -10.39
C TYR A 300 -7.75 -15.33 -10.28
N GLU A 301 -6.52 -15.86 -10.37
CA GLU A 301 -5.30 -15.05 -10.35
C GLU A 301 -5.31 -13.98 -11.45
N GLN A 302 -5.68 -14.33 -12.68
CA GLN A 302 -5.79 -13.37 -13.78
C GLN A 302 -6.81 -12.26 -13.49
N SER A 303 -7.94 -12.58 -12.86
CA SER A 303 -8.95 -11.60 -12.46
C SER A 303 -8.48 -10.71 -11.29
N GLN A 304 -7.63 -11.24 -10.43
CA GLN A 304 -7.04 -10.52 -9.29
C GLN A 304 -5.91 -9.59 -9.71
N VAL A 305 -5.17 -9.89 -10.80
CA VAL A 305 -4.07 -9.03 -11.29
C VAL A 305 -4.55 -7.60 -11.54
N SER A 306 -5.73 -7.42 -12.15
CA SER A 306 -6.29 -6.07 -12.38
C SER A 306 -6.70 -5.32 -11.12
N VAL A 307 -6.97 -6.02 -10.01
CA VAL A 307 -7.36 -5.43 -8.71
C VAL A 307 -6.13 -5.15 -7.85
N ARG A 308 -5.12 -6.04 -7.90
CA ARG A 308 -3.90 -5.97 -7.08
C ARG A 308 -2.86 -4.98 -7.62
N THR A 309 -2.91 -4.60 -8.90
CA THR A 309 -2.02 -3.58 -9.50
C THR A 309 -2.19 -2.16 -8.92
N GLN A 310 -3.21 -1.89 -8.10
CA GLN A 310 -3.45 -0.56 -7.53
C GLN A 310 -2.73 -0.26 -6.20
N GLY A 311 -1.83 -1.15 -5.73
CA GLY A 311 -1.13 -0.95 -4.45
C GLY A 311 0.26 -1.57 -4.36
N GLU A 312 0.98 -1.77 -5.47
CA GLU A 312 2.27 -2.47 -5.45
C GLU A 312 3.48 -1.52 -5.24
N HIS A 313 4.35 -1.89 -4.31
CA HIS A 313 5.55 -1.17 -3.84
C HIS A 313 6.80 -1.40 -4.72
N GLY A 314 7.96 -0.87 -4.32
CA GLY A 314 9.19 -0.88 -5.10
C GLY A 314 9.73 -2.26 -5.49
N HIS A 315 9.40 -3.33 -4.77
CA HIS A 315 9.82 -4.68 -5.16
C HIS A 315 9.30 -5.07 -6.55
N GLU A 316 8.16 -4.53 -6.98
CA GLU A 316 7.59 -4.82 -8.30
C GLU A 316 8.49 -4.30 -9.42
N LEU A 317 9.11 -3.13 -9.22
CA LEU A 317 10.05 -2.54 -10.17
C LEU A 317 11.24 -3.47 -10.42
N LEU A 318 11.82 -3.99 -9.33
CA LEU A 318 12.91 -4.96 -9.41
C LEU A 318 12.46 -6.26 -10.07
N LEU A 319 11.30 -6.81 -9.68
CA LEU A 319 10.78 -8.05 -10.25
C LEU A 319 10.46 -7.93 -11.74
N ALA A 320 9.91 -6.80 -12.18
CA ALA A 320 9.66 -6.53 -13.60
C ALA A 320 10.97 -6.47 -14.40
N TYR A 321 11.98 -5.79 -13.85
CA TYR A 321 13.31 -5.75 -14.45
C TYR A 321 13.92 -7.15 -14.58
N LEU A 322 13.94 -7.92 -13.49
CA LEU A 322 14.49 -9.28 -13.49
C LEU A 322 13.75 -10.18 -14.49
N LYS A 323 12.41 -10.20 -14.50
CA LYS A 323 11.64 -10.96 -15.49
C LYS A 323 12.05 -10.64 -16.92
N SER A 324 12.30 -9.37 -17.23
CA SER A 324 12.69 -8.94 -18.59
C SER A 324 14.15 -9.23 -18.94
N GLN A 325 15.07 -9.14 -17.97
CA GLN A 325 16.52 -9.20 -18.23
C GLN A 325 17.16 -10.56 -17.88
N MET A 326 16.50 -11.39 -17.07
CA MET A 326 17.06 -12.67 -16.61
C MET A 326 17.59 -13.58 -17.73
N PRO A 327 16.94 -13.71 -18.91
CA PRO A 327 17.51 -14.49 -20.01
C PRO A 327 18.90 -14.02 -20.44
N ARG A 328 19.13 -12.71 -20.49
CA ARG A 328 20.43 -12.11 -20.83
C ARG A 328 21.43 -12.19 -19.68
N LEU A 329 20.97 -11.96 -18.45
CA LEU A 329 21.83 -12.00 -17.26
C LEU A 329 22.37 -13.40 -16.99
N ARG A 330 21.62 -14.46 -17.36
CA ARG A 330 22.08 -15.85 -17.26
C ARG A 330 23.35 -16.14 -18.05
N GLU A 331 23.55 -15.48 -19.19
CA GLU A 331 24.78 -15.61 -19.97
C GLU A 331 25.99 -15.01 -19.23
N GLN A 332 25.76 -13.93 -18.47
CA GLN A 332 26.80 -13.22 -17.71
C GLN A 332 27.13 -13.86 -16.36
N LEU A 333 26.26 -14.75 -15.88
CA LEU A 333 26.44 -15.45 -14.61
C LEU A 333 27.42 -16.63 -14.71
N GLU A 334 27.85 -17.04 -15.91
CA GLU A 334 28.85 -18.11 -16.11
C GLU A 334 28.56 -19.38 -15.27
N GLU A 335 27.30 -19.84 -15.31
CA GLU A 335 26.81 -20.99 -14.53
C GLU A 335 26.75 -20.81 -12.99
N ARG A 336 27.18 -19.66 -12.45
CA ARG A 336 26.98 -19.30 -11.04
C ARG A 336 25.51 -19.04 -10.73
N GLN A 337 25.07 -19.45 -9.55
CA GLN A 337 23.79 -19.02 -9.01
C GLN A 337 23.82 -17.53 -8.63
N ALA A 338 22.91 -16.74 -9.20
CA ALA A 338 22.75 -15.33 -8.83
C ALA A 338 22.29 -15.17 -7.38
N VAL A 339 22.61 -14.04 -6.76
CA VAL A 339 22.23 -13.72 -5.38
C VAL A 339 21.43 -12.42 -5.33
N LEU A 340 20.24 -12.49 -4.75
CA LEU A 340 19.43 -11.33 -4.39
C LEU A 340 19.48 -11.11 -2.88
N ILE A 341 19.79 -9.89 -2.47
CA ILE A 341 19.82 -9.46 -1.07
C ILE A 341 18.73 -8.41 -0.87
N GLU A 342 17.78 -8.72 0.00
CA GLU A 342 16.83 -7.76 0.55
C GLU A 342 17.36 -7.21 1.88
N ILE A 343 17.37 -5.90 2.02
CA ILE A 343 17.57 -5.22 3.30
C ILE A 343 16.25 -4.56 3.69
N GLY A 344 15.69 -4.99 4.82
CA GLY A 344 14.33 -4.69 5.22
C GLY A 344 13.42 -5.88 4.93
N THR A 345 13.18 -6.70 5.94
CA THR A 345 12.25 -7.83 5.84
C THR A 345 10.83 -7.32 6.06
N THR A 346 9.84 -7.99 5.45
CA THR A 346 8.42 -7.74 5.74
C THR A 346 8.15 -7.81 7.24
N ARG A 347 7.68 -6.71 7.83
CA ARG A 347 7.47 -6.57 9.28
C ARG A 347 6.04 -6.88 9.70
N GLU A 348 5.08 -6.47 8.89
CA GLU A 348 3.67 -6.76 9.10
C GLU A 348 3.10 -7.64 7.98
N ASN A 349 2.53 -8.78 8.36
CA ASN A 349 1.74 -9.63 7.48
C ASN A 349 0.39 -8.99 7.15
N VAL A 350 0.39 -7.95 6.32
CA VAL A 350 -0.81 -7.27 5.83
C VAL A 350 -0.84 -7.27 4.29
N PRO A 351 -2.03 -7.35 3.67
CA PRO A 351 -2.18 -7.31 2.22
C PRO A 351 -1.61 -6.03 1.61
N GLY A 352 -1.05 -6.14 0.41
CA GLY A 352 -0.35 -5.04 -0.27
C GLY A 352 1.12 -4.93 0.15
N GLN A 353 1.43 -5.18 1.42
CA GLN A 353 2.81 -5.32 1.91
C GLN A 353 3.30 -6.77 1.71
N GLY A 354 4.61 -7.01 1.84
CA GLY A 354 5.17 -8.37 1.73
C GLY A 354 6.20 -8.59 0.62
N SER A 355 7.15 -7.66 0.47
CA SER A 355 8.27 -7.78 -0.49
C SER A 355 8.98 -9.14 -0.35
N THR A 356 9.26 -9.57 0.88
CA THR A 356 10.03 -10.78 1.19
C THR A 356 9.42 -12.04 0.57
N ARG A 357 8.08 -12.21 0.66
CA ARG A 357 7.40 -13.37 0.04
C ARG A 357 7.48 -13.31 -1.48
N LYS A 358 7.12 -12.16 -2.07
CA LYS A 358 7.12 -11.98 -3.52
C LYS A 358 8.52 -12.17 -4.12
N LEU A 359 9.54 -11.64 -3.46
CA LEU A 359 10.95 -11.81 -3.83
C LEU A 359 11.37 -13.28 -3.68
N ALA A 360 11.04 -13.96 -2.57
CA ALA A 360 11.40 -15.35 -2.36
C ALA A 360 10.78 -16.30 -3.40
N GLU A 361 9.49 -16.12 -3.70
CA GLU A 361 8.77 -16.90 -4.72
C GLU A 361 9.36 -16.68 -6.11
N HIS A 362 9.66 -15.43 -6.46
CA HIS A 362 10.34 -15.12 -7.72
C HIS A 362 11.74 -15.75 -7.79
N CYS A 363 12.53 -15.61 -6.73
CA CYS A 363 13.86 -16.20 -6.64
C CYS A 363 13.80 -17.72 -6.82
N LYS A 364 12.79 -18.38 -6.22
CA LYS A 364 12.58 -19.82 -6.36
C LYS A 364 12.31 -20.20 -7.82
N ALA A 365 11.42 -19.47 -8.49
CA ALA A 365 11.10 -19.71 -9.89
C ALA A 365 12.29 -19.41 -10.84
N ALA A 366 13.09 -18.39 -10.52
CA ALA A 366 14.20 -17.94 -11.35
C ALA A 366 15.52 -18.69 -11.10
N GLY A 367 15.61 -19.46 -10.00
CA GLY A 367 16.82 -20.15 -9.56
C GLY A 367 17.83 -19.23 -8.87
N ILE A 368 17.39 -18.12 -8.29
CA ILE A 368 18.23 -17.11 -7.61
C ILE A 368 18.32 -17.46 -6.12
N HIS A 369 19.51 -17.37 -5.52
CA HIS A 369 19.66 -17.49 -4.07
C HIS A 369 19.19 -16.20 -3.40
N PHE A 370 18.38 -16.32 -2.35
CA PHE A 370 17.80 -15.17 -1.67
C PHE A 370 18.31 -15.06 -0.23
N ILE A 371 18.65 -13.83 0.15
CA ILE A 371 19.00 -13.44 1.51
C ILE A 371 18.12 -12.24 1.88
N THR A 372 17.45 -12.29 3.03
CA THR A 372 16.76 -11.15 3.61
C THR A 372 17.37 -10.80 4.96
N VAL A 373 17.46 -9.51 5.26
CA VAL A 373 18.12 -8.98 6.45
C VAL A 373 17.22 -7.97 7.13
N ASP A 374 17.04 -8.13 8.44
CA ASP A 374 16.33 -7.15 9.26
C ASP A 374 17.01 -7.00 10.62
N MET A 375 16.93 -5.81 11.19
CA MET A 375 17.46 -5.53 12.52
C MET A 375 16.70 -6.29 13.61
N ASP A 376 15.46 -6.66 13.33
CA ASP A 376 14.55 -7.31 14.26
C ASP A 376 14.64 -8.84 14.17
N PRO A 377 14.98 -9.53 15.28
CA PRO A 377 14.98 -10.99 15.33
C PRO A 377 13.63 -11.63 14.98
N HIS A 378 12.51 -10.99 15.31
CA HIS A 378 11.18 -11.51 15.00
C HIS A 378 10.97 -11.60 13.48
N ASN A 379 11.26 -10.52 12.75
CA ASN A 379 11.06 -10.47 11.30
C ASN A 379 11.94 -11.50 10.58
N ALA A 380 13.19 -11.67 11.01
CA ALA A 380 14.07 -12.70 10.47
C ALA A 380 13.56 -14.12 10.74
N ARG A 381 12.98 -14.38 11.93
CA ARG A 381 12.35 -15.69 12.24
C ARG A 381 11.13 -15.95 11.36
N GLU A 382 10.27 -14.96 11.17
CA GLU A 382 9.08 -15.09 10.30
C GLU A 382 9.48 -15.35 8.84
N ALA A 383 10.51 -14.66 8.33
CA ALA A 383 11.07 -14.95 7.02
C ALA A 383 11.66 -16.38 6.93
N ALA A 384 12.34 -16.86 7.97
CA ALA A 384 12.83 -18.24 8.00
C ALA A 384 11.70 -19.27 7.96
N LYS A 385 10.60 -19.06 8.72
CA LYS A 385 9.40 -19.91 8.67
C LYS A 385 8.77 -19.90 7.28
N LEU A 386 8.70 -18.73 6.64
CA LEU A 386 8.24 -18.59 5.25
C LEU A 386 9.11 -19.42 4.29
N PHE A 387 10.44 -19.36 4.40
CA PHE A 387 11.35 -20.14 3.56
C PHE A 387 11.19 -21.64 3.76
N GLN A 388 10.97 -22.08 5.00
CA GLN A 388 10.64 -23.48 5.29
C GLN A 388 9.34 -23.91 4.61
N LYS A 389 8.26 -23.11 4.70
CA LYS A 389 6.98 -23.36 4.02
C LYS A 389 7.14 -23.43 2.49
N LEU A 390 8.01 -22.58 1.93
CA LEU A 390 8.33 -22.58 0.50
C LEU A 390 9.25 -23.74 0.07
N GLY A 391 9.85 -24.48 1.01
CA GLY A 391 10.78 -25.57 0.72
C GLY A 391 12.08 -25.10 0.07
N VAL A 392 12.60 -23.94 0.48
CA VAL A 392 13.81 -23.31 -0.07
C VAL A 392 14.89 -23.14 0.99
N GLN A 393 16.16 -23.20 0.58
CA GLN A 393 17.32 -23.00 1.46
C GLN A 393 17.84 -21.56 1.36
N TYR A 394 16.99 -20.60 1.67
CA TYR A 394 17.33 -19.18 1.73
C TYR A 394 17.77 -18.76 3.13
N LYS A 395 18.35 -17.56 3.25
CA LYS A 395 18.86 -17.05 4.53
C LYS A 395 18.04 -15.86 5.00
N ALA A 396 17.57 -15.93 6.24
CA ALA A 396 17.04 -14.77 6.96
C ALA A 396 18.02 -14.41 8.07
N VAL A 397 18.49 -13.17 8.09
CA VAL A 397 19.58 -12.73 8.96
C VAL A 397 19.11 -11.60 9.86
N THR A 398 19.33 -11.76 11.16
CA THR A 398 19.14 -10.67 12.12
C THR A 398 20.39 -9.82 12.19
N CYS A 399 20.37 -8.66 11.54
CA CYS A 399 21.48 -7.71 11.53
C CYS A 399 20.99 -6.33 11.08
N LYS A 400 21.70 -5.26 11.46
CA LYS A 400 21.50 -3.97 10.79
C LYS A 400 21.95 -4.08 9.34
N GLY A 401 21.15 -3.54 8.42
CA GLY A 401 21.38 -3.67 6.98
C GLY A 401 22.74 -3.16 6.51
N GLU A 402 23.11 -1.98 6.98
CA GLU A 402 24.37 -1.31 6.67
C GLU A 402 25.59 -2.08 7.21
N ASN A 403 25.45 -2.78 8.33
CA ASN A 403 26.52 -3.62 8.88
C ASN A 403 26.64 -4.91 8.07
N PHE A 404 25.51 -5.58 7.79
CA PHE A 404 25.51 -6.78 6.97
C PHE A 404 26.14 -6.54 5.60
N LEU A 405 25.72 -5.49 4.87
CA LEU A 405 26.28 -5.20 3.54
C LEU A 405 27.77 -4.87 3.58
N ARG A 406 28.23 -4.22 4.66
CA ARG A 406 29.64 -3.90 4.86
C ARG A 406 30.50 -5.15 5.08
N GLU A 407 30.00 -6.10 5.85
CA GLU A 407 30.71 -7.34 6.25
C GLU A 407 30.50 -8.51 5.27
N TYR A 408 29.45 -8.47 4.45
CA TYR A 408 29.13 -9.56 3.53
C TYR A 408 30.12 -9.61 2.36
N ASP A 409 30.84 -10.73 2.25
CA ASP A 409 31.88 -10.94 1.24
C ASP A 409 31.48 -11.95 0.14
N GLY A 410 30.21 -12.36 0.12
CA GLY A 410 29.67 -13.22 -0.94
C GLY A 410 29.27 -12.45 -2.21
N PRO A 411 28.78 -13.15 -3.24
CA PRO A 411 28.27 -12.51 -4.45
C PRO A 411 27.05 -11.62 -4.17
N MET A 412 27.00 -10.46 -4.83
CA MET A 412 25.92 -9.49 -4.70
C MET A 412 25.49 -9.03 -6.10
N ASP A 413 24.42 -9.62 -6.62
CA ASP A 413 23.94 -9.31 -7.98
C ASP A 413 22.77 -8.37 -7.98
N PHE A 414 21.83 -8.60 -7.07
CA PHE A 414 20.60 -7.83 -6.99
C PHE A 414 20.40 -7.38 -5.56
N VAL A 415 20.10 -6.10 -5.35
CA VAL A 415 19.82 -5.54 -4.04
C VAL A 415 18.45 -4.87 -4.04
N PHE A 416 17.60 -5.23 -3.10
CA PHE A 416 16.37 -4.52 -2.78
C PHE A 416 16.55 -3.83 -1.42
N LEU A 417 16.45 -2.50 -1.40
CA LEU A 417 16.72 -1.68 -0.22
C LEU A 417 15.42 -1.02 0.25
N ASP A 418 14.79 -1.62 1.24
CA ASP A 418 13.54 -1.18 1.89
C ASP A 418 13.69 -1.21 3.43
N ALA A 419 14.75 -0.56 3.91
CA ALA A 419 15.31 -0.84 5.22
C ALA A 419 14.76 0.07 6.35
N TYR A 420 15.37 1.23 6.58
CA TYR A 420 15.01 2.15 7.67
C TYR A 420 13.84 3.01 7.17
N ASP A 421 12.82 3.21 7.98
CA ASP A 421 11.63 3.96 7.56
C ASP A 421 11.93 5.46 7.57
N PHE A 422 11.49 6.20 6.55
CA PHE A 422 11.52 7.65 6.63
C PHE A 422 10.37 8.13 7.53
N ASP A 423 10.57 9.24 8.25
CA ASP A 423 9.54 9.75 9.15
C ASP A 423 8.46 10.52 8.38
N HIS A 424 7.27 9.93 8.28
CA HIS A 424 6.09 10.59 7.74
C HIS A 424 5.01 10.85 8.80
N GLY A 425 5.35 10.68 10.08
CA GLY A 425 4.45 10.94 11.22
C GLY A 425 3.26 9.99 11.37
N LYS A 426 3.20 8.89 10.60
CA LYS A 426 2.08 7.92 10.63
C LYS A 426 2.52 6.50 10.98
N HIS A 427 3.69 6.36 11.58
CA HIS A 427 4.18 5.07 12.07
C HIS A 427 3.38 4.63 13.27
N SER A 428 3.03 3.34 13.35
CA SER A 428 2.37 2.79 14.55
C SER A 428 3.32 2.89 15.76
N GLU A 429 2.75 3.03 16.96
CA GLU A 429 3.54 3.00 18.20
C GLU A 429 4.39 1.73 18.30
N ARG A 430 3.84 0.61 17.82
CA ARG A 430 4.54 -0.67 17.69
C ARG A 430 5.77 -0.54 16.81
N ARG A 431 5.67 0.07 15.62
CA ARG A 431 6.80 0.24 14.71
C ARG A 431 7.87 1.12 15.35
N GLN A 432 7.47 2.23 15.99
CA GLN A 432 8.37 3.10 16.73
C GLN A 432 9.09 2.39 17.89
N SER A 433 8.41 1.49 18.60
CA SER A 433 9.02 0.76 19.72
C SER A 433 10.10 -0.23 19.26
N ARG A 434 9.95 -0.85 18.08
CA ARG A 434 11.01 -1.71 17.49
C ARG A 434 12.28 -0.92 17.20
N TYR A 435 12.15 0.26 16.59
CA TYR A 435 13.29 1.14 16.33
C TYR A 435 14.00 1.54 17.62
N ASN A 436 13.25 1.97 18.62
CA ASN A 436 13.81 2.28 19.94
C ASN A 436 14.57 1.09 20.54
N LYS A 437 13.98 -0.11 20.48
CA LYS A 437 14.57 -1.31 21.07
C LYS A 437 15.88 -1.74 20.40
N PHE A 438 15.94 -1.76 19.07
CA PHE A 438 17.08 -2.35 18.34
C PHE A 438 18.06 -1.31 17.80
N LEU A 439 17.62 -0.08 17.58
CA LEU A 439 18.44 1.01 17.06
C LEU A 439 18.73 2.09 18.12
N GLY A 440 18.03 2.07 19.27
CA GLY A 440 18.27 2.96 20.41
C GLY A 440 17.56 4.31 20.32
N ALA A 441 16.77 4.54 19.27
CA ALA A 441 16.05 5.79 19.02
C ALA A 441 14.77 5.49 18.19
N PRO A 442 13.75 6.37 18.22
CA PRO A 442 12.61 6.25 17.33
C PRO A 442 13.05 6.47 15.87
N ILE A 443 12.12 6.23 14.94
CA ILE A 443 12.31 6.55 13.52
C ILE A 443 12.66 8.03 13.39
N ASP A 444 13.81 8.28 12.77
CA ASP A 444 14.34 9.62 12.51
C ASP A 444 14.74 9.74 11.05
N GLU A 445 14.42 10.89 10.44
CA GLU A 445 14.68 11.11 9.02
C GLU A 445 16.18 11.24 8.69
N THR A 446 16.98 11.79 9.61
CA THR A 446 18.44 11.91 9.41
C THR A 446 19.11 10.55 9.45
N GLU A 447 18.75 9.71 10.43
CA GLU A 447 19.27 8.35 10.55
C GLU A 447 18.77 7.46 9.42
N CYS A 448 17.54 7.66 8.94
CA CYS A 448 17.04 7.03 7.72
C CYS A 448 17.97 7.34 6.54
N HIS A 449 18.22 8.61 6.24
CA HIS A 449 19.07 9.01 5.13
C HIS A 449 20.49 8.46 5.25
N ARG A 450 21.07 8.51 6.45
CA ARG A 450 22.41 8.01 6.73
C ARG A 450 22.53 6.51 6.52
N MET A 451 21.60 5.73 7.03
CA MET A 451 21.61 4.28 6.90
C MET A 451 21.54 3.85 5.43
N HIS A 452 20.67 4.49 4.63
CA HIS A 452 20.59 4.21 3.19
C HIS A 452 21.86 4.59 2.44
N LEU A 453 22.51 5.70 2.81
CA LEU A 453 23.81 6.07 2.26
C LEU A 453 24.88 5.02 2.57
N ASP A 454 24.96 4.55 3.83
CA ASP A 454 25.94 3.52 4.23
C ASP A 454 25.71 2.19 3.49
N CYS A 455 24.44 1.83 3.26
CA CYS A 455 24.07 0.71 2.39
C CYS A 455 24.54 0.93 0.95
N ALA A 456 24.21 2.08 0.36
CA ALA A 456 24.59 2.44 -1.01
C ALA A 456 26.11 2.44 -1.21
N GLN A 457 26.89 2.92 -0.25
CA GLN A 457 28.36 2.88 -0.27
C GLN A 457 28.92 1.45 -0.28
N SER A 458 28.27 0.53 0.43
CA SER A 458 28.67 -0.88 0.44
C SER A 458 28.31 -1.57 -0.87
N VAL A 459 27.10 -1.30 -1.38
CA VAL A 459 26.63 -1.80 -2.68
C VAL A 459 27.49 -1.27 -3.82
N ALA A 460 27.80 0.03 -3.87
CA ALA A 460 28.62 0.62 -4.92
C ALA A 460 30.03 0.01 -5.02
N ARG A 461 30.55 -0.56 -3.92
CA ARG A 461 31.84 -1.25 -3.90
C ARG A 461 31.76 -2.73 -4.27
N LYS A 462 30.66 -3.40 -3.91
CA LYS A 462 30.57 -4.88 -3.95
C LYS A 462 29.62 -5.43 -5.01
N LEU A 463 28.70 -4.62 -5.54
CA LEU A 463 27.72 -5.06 -6.53
C LEU A 463 28.42 -5.51 -7.80
N SER A 464 28.01 -6.67 -8.31
CA SER A 464 28.48 -7.26 -9.56
C SER A 464 28.39 -6.26 -10.73
N PRO A 465 29.25 -6.37 -11.77
CA PRO A 465 29.27 -5.44 -12.89
C PRO A 465 27.94 -5.31 -13.65
N PHE A 466 27.14 -6.38 -13.67
CA PHE A 466 25.80 -6.41 -14.28
C PHE A 466 24.66 -6.25 -13.26
N GLY A 467 25.01 -6.03 -12.00
CA GLY A 467 24.05 -6.00 -10.91
C GLY A 467 23.20 -4.76 -10.89
N VAL A 468 22.08 -4.85 -10.17
CA VAL A 468 21.14 -3.74 -9.97
C VAL A 468 20.79 -3.55 -8.50
N ILE A 469 20.52 -2.31 -8.14
CA ILE A 469 19.95 -1.93 -6.84
C ILE A 469 18.62 -1.23 -7.06
N CYS A 470 17.62 -1.62 -6.29
CA CYS A 470 16.33 -0.94 -6.21
C CYS A 470 16.18 -0.35 -4.81
N ILE A 471 15.91 0.95 -4.73
CA ILE A 471 15.64 1.65 -3.47
C ILE A 471 14.13 1.92 -3.42
N ASP A 472 13.47 1.42 -2.38
CA ASP A 472 12.04 1.65 -2.16
C ASP A 472 11.78 2.96 -1.38
N ASP A 473 10.53 3.42 -1.36
CA ASP A 473 10.08 4.71 -0.81
C ASP A 473 11.04 5.88 -1.08
N THR A 474 11.36 6.08 -2.35
CA THR A 474 12.11 7.25 -2.84
C THR A 474 11.51 7.81 -4.12
N TRP A 475 11.51 9.13 -4.24
CA TRP A 475 11.01 9.84 -5.41
C TRP A 475 11.81 11.13 -5.62
N LEU A 476 11.66 11.69 -6.82
CA LEU A 476 12.17 13.01 -7.19
C LEU A 476 11.11 14.06 -6.87
N ASP A 477 11.50 15.10 -6.15
CA ASP A 477 10.71 16.30 -5.87
C ASP A 477 11.61 17.53 -6.13
N ASP A 478 11.18 18.43 -7.02
CA ASP A 478 11.96 19.59 -7.47
C ASP A 478 13.43 19.28 -7.86
N GLY A 479 13.64 18.11 -8.49
CA GLY A 479 14.96 17.66 -8.92
C GLY A 479 15.86 17.12 -7.81
N LEU A 480 15.35 17.05 -6.57
CA LEU A 480 16.02 16.47 -5.42
C LEU A 480 15.40 15.10 -5.09
N TRP A 481 16.23 14.16 -4.65
CA TRP A 481 15.74 12.88 -4.17
C TRP A 481 15.24 13.02 -2.73
N CYS A 482 14.10 12.41 -2.43
CA CYS A 482 13.45 12.46 -1.12
C CYS A 482 13.34 11.09 -0.44
N ALA A 483 13.03 11.13 0.85
CA ALA A 483 12.85 9.97 1.73
C ALA A 483 14.08 9.04 1.74
N LYS A 484 13.91 7.73 1.60
CA LYS A 484 15.01 6.75 1.77
C LYS A 484 16.20 7.04 0.84
N GLY A 485 15.94 7.58 -0.35
CA GLY A 485 16.96 7.87 -1.35
C GLY A 485 17.67 9.22 -1.23
N THR A 486 17.33 10.10 -0.27
CA THR A 486 17.83 11.49 -0.20
C THR A 486 19.34 11.61 -0.35
N LEU A 487 20.11 10.76 0.35
CA LEU A 487 21.58 10.74 0.25
C LEU A 487 22.12 9.59 -0.62
N ALA A 488 21.42 8.45 -0.64
CA ALA A 488 21.85 7.27 -1.37
C ALA A 488 21.82 7.46 -2.89
N MET A 489 20.78 8.13 -3.41
CA MET A 489 20.59 8.31 -4.85
C MET A 489 21.66 9.21 -5.47
N PRO A 490 21.93 10.44 -4.95
CA PRO A 490 23.04 11.26 -5.45
C PRO A 490 24.38 10.51 -5.40
N TYR A 491 24.67 9.83 -4.29
CA TYR A 491 25.91 9.08 -4.14
C TYR A 491 26.08 8.00 -5.22
N LEU A 492 25.05 7.18 -5.46
CA LEU A 492 25.12 6.14 -6.50
C LEU A 492 25.32 6.76 -7.89
N MET A 493 24.59 7.82 -8.22
CA MET A 493 24.69 8.51 -9.51
C MET A 493 26.08 9.12 -9.76
N GLU A 494 26.78 9.54 -8.69
CA GLU A 494 28.16 10.03 -8.72
C GLU A 494 29.20 8.88 -8.77
N ASN A 495 28.84 7.65 -8.38
CA ASN A 495 29.74 6.50 -8.28
C ASN A 495 29.45 5.44 -9.36
N ASP A 496 29.35 5.88 -10.61
CA ASP A 496 29.16 5.02 -11.79
C ASP A 496 27.86 4.22 -11.81
N PHE A 497 26.76 4.73 -11.23
CA PHE A 497 25.43 4.18 -11.48
C PHE A 497 24.63 5.06 -12.45
N GLU A 498 23.77 4.41 -13.22
CA GLU A 498 22.75 5.05 -14.02
C GLU A 498 21.36 4.58 -13.61
N LEU A 499 20.42 5.51 -13.69
CA LEU A 499 19.02 5.28 -13.45
C LEU A 499 18.42 4.44 -14.59
N VAL A 500 17.79 3.33 -14.23
CA VAL A 500 17.15 2.42 -15.19
C VAL A 500 15.67 2.72 -15.32
N ASP A 501 14.98 2.88 -14.19
CA ASP A 501 13.54 3.16 -14.14
C ASP A 501 13.18 3.80 -12.78
N VAL A 502 12.13 4.62 -12.76
CA VAL A 502 11.58 5.28 -11.57
C VAL A 502 10.07 5.29 -11.68
N ARG A 503 9.41 4.63 -10.73
CA ARG A 503 7.95 4.61 -10.61
C ARG A 503 7.56 4.05 -9.26
N ASN A 504 6.30 4.28 -8.87
CA ASN A 504 5.72 3.72 -7.63
C ASN A 504 6.55 4.06 -6.37
N ARG A 505 7.16 5.26 -6.32
CA ARG A 505 8.10 5.68 -5.26
C ARG A 505 9.27 4.72 -5.06
N ALA A 506 9.78 4.15 -6.14
CA ALA A 506 11.01 3.39 -6.12
C ALA A 506 11.91 3.80 -7.29
N ALA A 507 13.22 3.63 -7.10
CA ALA A 507 14.22 3.89 -8.11
C ALA A 507 15.11 2.68 -8.30
N LEU A 508 15.26 2.25 -9.56
CA LEU A 508 16.12 1.15 -9.96
C LEU A 508 17.35 1.70 -10.66
N LEU A 509 18.53 1.27 -10.22
CA LEU A 509 19.82 1.69 -10.77
C LEU A 509 20.66 0.47 -11.13
N ARG A 510 21.51 0.66 -12.14
CA ARG A 510 22.55 -0.31 -12.52
C ARG A 510 23.90 0.39 -12.64
N ARG A 511 24.98 -0.38 -12.56
CA ARG A 511 26.32 0.16 -12.83
C ARG A 511 26.45 0.54 -14.31
N ARG A 512 27.04 1.71 -14.58
CA ARG A 512 27.47 2.12 -15.93
C ARG A 512 28.58 1.18 -16.39
N LYS A 513 28.52 0.82 -17.68
CA LYS A 513 29.53 -0.03 -18.32
C LYS A 513 30.83 0.71 -18.58
#